data_AF-A0A821FEZ3-F1
#
_entry.id   AF-A0A821FEZ3-F1
#
_cell.length_a   1.000
_cell.length_b   1.000
_cell.length_c   1.000
_cell.angle_alpha   90.00
_cell.angle_beta   90.00
_cell.angle_gamma   90.00
#
_symmetry.space_group_name_H-M   'P 1'
#
loop_
_entity.id
_entity.type
_entity.pdbx_description
1 polymer ?
#
loop_
_entity_poly.entity_id
_entity_poly.type
_entity_poly.pdbx_seq_one_letter_code
_entity_poly.pdbx_strand_id
1 'polypeptide(L)' 'LANEYGIHFMETSAKGNINVDDAFFSLAKDIKAKIDKKSGSDQLGNKPAVIRPKADTHKKAGTSFWSRCSIF' A
#
# COMPACT_ATOMS: atom_id res chain seq x y z
N LEU A 1 -4.34 -20.56 19.98
CA LEU A 1 -3.44 -19.85 19.04
C LEU A 1 -3.98 -18.48 18.62
N ALA A 2 -5.00 -18.38 17.76
CA ALA A 2 -5.45 -17.07 17.25
C ALA A 2 -5.90 -16.10 18.35
N ASN A 3 -6.76 -16.59 19.26
CA ASN A 3 -7.22 -15.82 20.43
C ASN A 3 -6.08 -15.43 21.39
N GLU A 4 -5.03 -16.25 21.46
CA GLU A 4 -3.88 -16.02 22.34
C GLU A 4 -2.98 -14.88 21.82
N TYR A 5 -2.83 -14.76 20.50
CA TYR A 5 -2.12 -13.65 19.86
C TYR A 5 -3.00 -12.44 19.55
N GLY A 6 -4.30 -12.50 19.84
CA GLY A 6 -5.25 -11.45 19.46
C GLY A 6 -5.36 -11.25 17.95
N ILE A 7 -5.12 -12.29 17.15
CA ILE A 7 -5.25 -12.26 15.70
C ILE A 7 -6.59 -12.87 15.28
N HIS A 8 -7.25 -12.26 14.30
CA HIS A 8 -8.48 -12.80 13.74
C HIS A 8 -8.17 -14.05 12.91
N PHE A 9 -8.99 -15.09 13.05
CA PHE A 9 -8.86 -16.36 12.33
C PHE A 9 -10.17 -16.71 11.65
N MET A 10 -10.08 -17.20 10.41
CA MET A 10 -11.22 -17.67 9.64
C MET A 10 -10.78 -18.82 8.74
N GLU A 11 -11.60 -19.88 8.68
CA GLU A 11 -11.38 -20.99 7.75
C GLU A 11 -11.83 -20.58 6.34
N THR A 12 -11.01 -20.85 5.33
CA THR A 12 -11.23 -20.39 3.95
C THR A 12 -10.92 -21.50 2.96
N SER A 13 -11.74 -21.64 1.91
CA SER A 13 -11.47 -22.58 0.82
C SER A 13 -11.44 -21.85 -0.51
N ALA A 14 -10.25 -21.76 -1.12
CA ALA A 14 -10.09 -21.15 -2.44
C ALA A 14 -10.81 -21.95 -3.52
N LYS A 15 -10.75 -23.29 -3.44
CA LYS A 15 -11.40 -24.17 -4.43
C LYS A 15 -12.92 -24.08 -4.39
N GLY A 16 -13.48 -23.90 -3.20
CA GLY A 16 -14.94 -23.78 -3.01
C GLY A 16 -15.47 -22.34 -3.03
N ASN A 17 -14.59 -21.34 -3.17
CA ASN A 17 -14.90 -19.93 -2.95
C ASN A 17 -15.64 -19.67 -1.62
N ILE A 18 -15.20 -20.33 -0.55
CA ILE A 18 -15.83 -20.23 0.78
C ILE A 18 -15.03 -19.23 1.61
N ASN A 19 -15.70 -18.20 2.10
CA ASN A 19 -15.18 -17.15 2.99
C ASN A 19 -14.01 -16.34 2.40
N VAL A 20 -13.71 -16.46 1.10
CA VAL A 20 -12.59 -15.76 0.47
C VAL A 20 -12.84 -14.25 0.51
N ASP A 21 -13.99 -13.81 0.01
CA ASP A 21 -14.34 -12.39 -0.03
C ASP A 21 -14.46 -11.79 1.38
N ASP A 22 -15.12 -12.49 2.28
CA ASP A 22 -15.28 -12.06 3.68
C ASP A 22 -13.93 -11.90 4.39
N ALA A 23 -12.91 -12.71 4.05
CA ALA A 23 -11.57 -12.60 4.61
C ALA A 23 -10.94 -11.27 4.21
N PHE A 24 -11.02 -10.94 2.92
CA PHE A 24 -10.47 -9.69 2.38
C PHE A 24 -11.22 -8.48 2.92
N PHE A 25 -12.55 -8.52 2.99
CA PHE A 25 -13.34 -7.43 3.54
C PHE A 25 -13.07 -7.22 5.03
N SER A 26 -12.96 -8.31 5.82
CA SER A 26 -12.61 -8.24 7.24
C SER A 26 -11.25 -7.58 7.44
N LEU A 27 -10.23 -8.04 6.71
CA LEU A 27 -8.88 -7.46 6.78
C LEU A 27 -8.86 -5.97 6.36
N ALA A 28 -9.54 -5.63 5.28
CA ALA A 28 -9.60 -4.25 4.79
C ALA A 28 -10.28 -3.32 5.81
N LYS A 29 -11.38 -3.77 6.43
CA LYS A 29 -12.06 -3.03 7.50
C LYS A 29 -11.16 -2.82 8.70
N ASP A 30 -10.43 -3.83 9.13
CA ASP A 30 -9.51 -3.75 10.27
C ASP A 30 -8.36 -2.78 10.00
N ILE A 31 -7.78 -2.79 8.79
CA ILE A 31 -6.76 -1.83 8.38
C ILE A 31 -7.32 -0.41 8.41
N LYS A 32 -8.50 -0.20 7.80
CA LYS A 32 -9.15 1.12 7.77
C LYS A 32 -9.43 1.63 9.19
N ALA A 33 -10.02 0.81 10.05
CA ALA A 33 -10.32 1.18 11.43
C ALA A 33 -9.05 1.52 12.23
N LYS A 34 -7.93 0.82 11.98
CA LYS A 34 -6.63 1.15 12.58
C LYS A 34 -6.10 2.50 12.10
N ILE A 35 -6.24 2.81 10.81
CA ILE A 35 -5.84 4.11 10.25
C ILE A 35 -6.71 5.22 10.85
N ASP A 36 -8.02 5.05 10.84
CA ASP A 36 -8.98 6.06 11.35
C ASP A 36 -8.72 6.36 12.83
N LYS A 37 -8.48 5.32 13.65
CA LYS A 37 -8.10 5.47 15.06
C LYS A 37 -6.77 6.21 15.24
N LYS A 38 -5.79 5.99 14.36
CA LYS A 38 -4.49 6.66 14.40
C LYS A 38 -4.56 8.11 13.90
N SER A 39 -5.46 8.44 12.97
CA SER A 39 -5.68 9.80 12.49
C SER A 39 -6.42 10.71 13.50
N GLY A 40 -6.96 10.16 14.59
CA GLY A 40 -7.55 10.94 15.67
C GLY A 40 -6.52 11.64 16.59
N SER A 41 -5.22 11.34 16.47
CA SER A 41 -4.17 11.94 17.30
C SER A 41 -3.19 12.83 16.56
N ASP A 42 -3.21 12.87 15.22
CA ASP A 42 -2.40 13.83 14.45
C ASP A 42 -3.12 14.27 13.18
N GLN A 43 -3.55 15.53 13.23
CA GLN A 43 -3.94 16.34 12.08
C GLN A 43 -2.78 16.41 11.08
N LEU A 44 -2.80 15.62 9.99
CA LEU A 44 -2.35 16.11 8.68
C LEU A 44 -2.81 15.17 7.57
N GLY A 45 -3.51 15.74 6.59
CA GLY A 45 -4.06 15.00 5.45
C GLY A 45 -3.03 14.16 4.71
N ASN A 46 -3.28 12.86 4.62
CA ASN A 46 -2.64 12.01 3.63
C ASN A 46 -3.70 11.38 2.76
N LYS A 47 -3.68 11.82 1.50
CA LYS A 47 -4.42 11.26 0.37
C LYS A 47 -4.26 9.73 0.36
N PRO A 48 -5.28 8.97 -0.08
CA PRO A 48 -5.16 7.53 -0.20
C PRO A 48 -3.93 7.21 -1.06
N ALA A 49 -2.95 6.52 -0.48
CA ALA A 49 -1.82 5.96 -1.21
C ALA A 49 -2.35 4.82 -2.09
N VAL A 50 -2.98 5.18 -3.20
CA VAL A 50 -3.16 4.27 -4.32
C VAL A 50 -1.76 3.89 -4.77
N ILE A 51 -1.33 2.68 -4.46
CA ILE A 51 -0.13 2.08 -5.04
C ILE A 51 -0.45 1.87 -6.52
N ARG A 52 -0.31 2.92 -7.31
CA ARG A 52 -0.22 2.81 -8.76
C ARG A 52 1.18 2.25 -9.03
N PRO A 53 1.34 1.06 -9.62
CA PRO A 53 2.63 0.70 -10.17
C PRO A 53 3.03 1.82 -11.13
N LYS A 54 4.09 2.57 -10.82
CA LYS A 54 4.65 3.56 -11.73
C LYS A 54 5.15 2.77 -12.93
N ALA A 55 4.46 2.88 -14.06
CA ALA A 55 5.03 2.54 -15.34
C ALA A 55 6.21 3.48 -15.59
N ASP A 56 7.41 2.92 -15.54
CA ASP A 56 8.71 3.49 -15.88
C ASP A 56 8.69 4.05 -17.30
N THR A 57 8.24 5.30 -17.42
CA THR A 57 8.43 6.07 -18.65
C THR A 57 9.88 6.53 -18.69
N HIS A 58 10.74 5.84 -19.43
CA HIS A 58 12.04 6.34 -19.85
C HIS A 58 11.86 7.58 -20.73
N LYS A 59 11.83 8.75 -20.11
CA LYS A 59 11.92 10.04 -20.81
C LYS A 59 13.41 10.25 -21.10
N LYS A 60 13.85 10.09 -22.35
CA LYS A 60 15.22 10.43 -22.77
C LYS A 60 15.49 11.89 -22.40
N ALA A 61 16.42 12.10 -21.47
CA ALA A 61 16.89 13.42 -21.08
C ALA A 61 17.69 14.03 -22.23
N GLY A 62 17.05 14.94 -22.96
CA GLY A 62 17.71 15.84 -23.89
C GLY A 62 18.57 16.83 -23.10
N THR A 63 19.87 16.68 -23.28
CA THR A 63 20.93 17.70 -23.33
C THR A 63 20.90 18.86 -22.32
N SER A 64 22.09 19.06 -21.73
CA SER A 64 22.61 20.30 -21.15
C SER A 64 22.49 20.43 -19.62
N PHE A 65 23.37 19.71 -18.92
CA PHE A 65 23.80 20.14 -17.58
C PHE A 65 25.32 20.10 -17.38
N TRP A 66 26.09 19.36 -18.18
CA TRP A 66 27.54 19.28 -18.04
C TRP A 66 28.28 20.05 -19.14
N SER A 67 27.99 21.35 -19.19
CA SER A 67 29.08 22.31 -19.30
C SER A 67 30.09 21.96 -18.19
N ARG A 68 31.15 21.19 -18.48
CA ARG A 68 32.42 21.10 -17.71
C ARG A 68 33.33 19.97 -18.20
N CYS A 69 33.99 20.16 -19.34
CA CYS A 69 35.42 19.86 -19.44
C CYS A 69 35.98 20.50 -20.72
N SER A 70 36.55 21.69 -20.59
CA SER A 70 37.51 22.21 -21.56
C SER A 70 38.85 21.50 -21.30
N ILE A 71 39.31 20.67 -22.23
CA ILE A 71 40.72 20.28 -22.33
C ILE A 71 40.97 19.86 -23.78
N PHE A 72 41.84 20.66 -24.41
CA PHE A 72 42.51 20.60 -25.72
C PHE A 72 41.74 20.08 -26.95
#